data_AF-A0A545WBV9-F1
#
_entry.id   AF-A0A545WBV9-F1
#
_cell.length_a   1.000
_cell.length_b   1.000
_cell.length_c   1.000
_cell.angle_alpha   90.00
_cell.angle_beta   90.00
_cell.angle_gamma   90.00
#
_symmetry.space_group_name_H-M   'P 1'
#
loop_
_entity.id
_entity.type
_entity.pdbx_description
1 polymer ?
#
loop_
_entity_poly.entity_id
_entity_poly.type
_entity_poly.pdbx_seq_one_letter_code
_entity_poly.pdbx_strand_id
1 'polypeptide(L)'
;MKLSWIVSLGTLAAWPSSANPLVIDQATFKANGGDVNDIANSIKTHNDVLQSYSFNTPWLVVGDIGGCTATWLGDKDNYTYVLTAAHCIDYKGEVTYVDRKFTAWDGRVIAGGRGIAYVPPQRIKVPEGMGGASTDIAILEIPTLLQIVGHSGRPLERPILNDALDENGLDVIFVGYGVWGVGTQQSGLYGPATATGTHRLYARGRIDRIFESDYGIGATYQPTGPSANWGRVAPGDSGSAWWQIRKNRPTIVATTNGGHGTLSTGARVSKYIGWIQSKYPDVRRSSTEGPRGCIVSVKTNDAYCLTVGQSSGYSLPSWIYDQQVYVRADPGTAVQLSDYDNLSYNRLAKFDGTVENSQLKAVKANNGQTLDFSHPHSMRVVASTTALGCIVSLTSVELYCLPKGKSAGYSLPSRIYGHDVQAEGSAAGVMLSDWDNLSYNRIATFNKLVQNWELKKVRAVNGEVLDFSRPKSMRVV
;
A
#
# COMPACT_ATOMS: atom_id res chain seq x y z
N MET A 1 13.34 -55.55 -48.33
CA MET A 1 14.36 -55.06 -47.37
C MET A 1 13.70 -54.10 -46.39
N LYS A 2 14.08 -54.15 -45.12
CA LYS A 2 13.71 -53.12 -44.12
C LYS A 2 14.68 -51.94 -44.24
N LEU A 3 14.21 -50.72 -44.08
CA LEU A 3 15.02 -49.64 -43.50
C LEU A 3 14.12 -48.76 -42.63
N SER A 4 14.59 -48.46 -41.43
CA SER A 4 13.89 -47.68 -40.40
C SER A 4 14.25 -46.19 -40.50
N TRP A 5 14.24 -45.48 -39.36
CA TRP A 5 14.69 -44.10 -39.14
C TRP A 5 13.66 -43.00 -39.44
N ILE A 6 13.44 -42.00 -38.57
CA ILE A 6 13.60 -41.95 -37.10
C ILE A 6 12.56 -40.93 -36.56
N VAL A 7 12.15 -41.04 -35.30
CA VAL A 7 11.30 -40.02 -34.65
C VAL A 7 12.15 -38.81 -34.25
N SER A 8 11.81 -37.62 -34.74
CA SER A 8 12.30 -36.36 -34.17
C SER A 8 11.22 -35.73 -33.31
N LEU A 9 11.43 -35.72 -31.98
CA LEU A 9 10.62 -34.91 -31.08
C LEU A 9 10.84 -33.42 -31.40
N GLY A 10 9.83 -32.78 -31.98
CA GLY A 10 9.75 -31.32 -31.97
C GLY A 10 9.54 -30.84 -30.53
N THR A 11 10.50 -30.09 -30.00
CA THR A 11 10.45 -29.53 -28.64
C THR A 11 9.16 -28.76 -28.39
N LEU A 12 8.41 -29.17 -27.36
CA LEU A 12 7.44 -28.32 -26.69
C LEU A 12 8.17 -27.10 -26.15
N ALA A 13 8.12 -25.99 -26.89
CA ALA A 13 8.57 -24.70 -26.40
C ALA A 13 7.70 -24.35 -25.20
N ALA A 14 8.31 -24.31 -24.01
CA ALA A 14 7.66 -23.72 -22.85
C ALA A 14 7.42 -22.24 -23.16
N TRP A 15 6.16 -21.83 -23.27
CA TRP A 15 5.82 -20.43 -23.43
C TRP A 15 6.24 -19.69 -22.15
N PRO A 16 7.03 -18.61 -22.23
CA PRO A 16 7.27 -17.77 -21.06
C PRO A 16 5.93 -17.12 -20.69
N SER A 17 5.45 -17.38 -19.47
CA SER A 17 4.26 -16.76 -18.90
C SER A 17 4.50 -15.26 -18.71
N SER A 18 4.09 -14.45 -19.68
CA SER A 18 4.38 -13.02 -19.73
C SER A 18 3.42 -12.20 -18.84
N ALA A 19 4.00 -11.57 -17.82
CA ALA A 19 3.36 -10.66 -16.84
C ALA A 19 3.96 -9.22 -17.00
N ASN A 20 3.13 -8.17 -17.14
CA ASN A 20 3.37 -6.93 -17.93
C ASN A 20 2.59 -5.56 -17.57
N PRO A 21 2.19 -5.13 -16.33
CA PRO A 21 0.96 -4.50 -15.65
C PRO A 21 0.13 -3.22 -15.93
N LEU A 22 -1.16 -3.30 -15.53
CA LEU A 22 -2.14 -2.21 -15.28
C LEU A 22 -2.42 -1.21 -16.44
N VAL A 23 -3.69 -0.80 -16.56
CA VAL A 23 -4.13 0.18 -17.57
C VAL A 23 -4.63 1.46 -16.90
N ILE A 24 -4.19 2.62 -17.39
CA ILE A 24 -4.53 3.96 -16.86
C ILE A 24 -5.34 4.81 -17.86
N ASP A 25 -6.08 5.80 -17.39
CA ASP A 25 -6.87 6.68 -18.24
C ASP A 25 -6.01 7.68 -19.05
N GLN A 26 -6.56 8.17 -20.15
CA GLN A 26 -5.88 9.11 -21.04
C GLN A 26 -5.51 10.44 -20.37
N ALA A 27 -6.33 10.92 -19.43
CA ALA A 27 -6.07 12.16 -18.70
C ALA A 27 -4.86 12.03 -17.76
N THR A 28 -4.74 10.92 -17.05
CA THR A 28 -3.61 10.62 -16.17
C THR A 28 -2.33 10.42 -16.98
N PHE A 29 -2.41 9.71 -18.11
CA PHE A 29 -1.26 9.56 -19.00
C PHE A 29 -0.76 10.91 -19.54
N LYS A 30 -1.66 11.76 -20.04
CA LYS A 30 -1.34 13.14 -20.47
C LYS A 30 -0.78 13.99 -19.34
N ALA A 31 -1.27 13.84 -18.11
CA ALA A 31 -0.75 14.55 -16.94
C ALA A 31 0.69 14.17 -16.58
N ASN A 32 1.14 12.97 -16.96
CA ASN A 32 2.53 12.53 -16.87
C ASN A 32 3.38 12.89 -18.13
N GLY A 33 2.82 13.67 -19.06
CA GLY A 33 3.46 14.06 -20.32
C GLY A 33 3.28 13.08 -21.47
N GLY A 34 2.43 12.05 -21.31
CA GLY A 34 2.23 11.01 -22.32
C GLY A 34 1.38 11.45 -23.53
N ASP A 35 1.76 11.00 -24.73
CA ASP A 35 1.00 11.23 -25.97
C ASP A 35 0.06 10.06 -26.28
N VAL A 36 -1.25 10.31 -26.26
CA VAL A 36 -2.28 9.32 -26.58
C VAL A 36 -2.32 8.92 -28.06
N ASN A 37 -1.63 9.63 -28.94
CA ASN A 37 -1.49 9.29 -30.36
C ASN A 37 -0.28 8.38 -30.62
N ASP A 38 0.72 8.35 -29.73
CA ASP A 38 1.87 7.44 -29.75
C ASP A 38 2.07 6.78 -28.38
N ILE A 39 1.05 6.04 -27.94
CA ILE A 39 1.11 5.28 -26.68
C ILE A 39 2.29 4.30 -26.69
N ALA A 40 2.59 3.68 -27.84
CA ALA A 40 3.60 2.63 -27.94
C ALA A 40 5.03 3.09 -27.64
N ASN A 41 5.40 4.34 -28.00
CA ASN A 41 6.69 4.89 -27.61
C ASN A 41 6.60 5.69 -26.31
N SER A 42 5.55 6.49 -26.14
CA SER A 42 5.42 7.41 -25.02
C SER A 42 5.24 6.68 -23.67
N ILE A 43 4.53 5.56 -23.64
CA ILE A 43 4.27 4.83 -22.38
C ILE A 43 5.54 4.32 -21.70
N LYS A 44 6.63 4.15 -22.45
CA LYS A 44 7.92 3.60 -21.98
C LYS A 44 8.68 4.49 -21.00
N THR A 45 8.34 5.79 -20.96
CA THR A 45 9.00 6.81 -20.12
C THR A 45 8.00 7.70 -19.38
N HIS A 46 6.77 7.84 -19.89
CA HIS A 46 5.73 8.68 -19.27
C HIS A 46 4.88 7.94 -18.23
N ASN A 47 5.24 6.70 -17.89
CA ASN A 47 4.71 5.97 -16.73
C ASN A 47 5.72 5.83 -15.58
N ASP A 48 6.95 6.30 -15.73
CA ASP A 48 8.04 6.12 -14.74
C ASP A 48 7.67 6.60 -13.33
N VAL A 49 6.90 7.69 -13.23
CA VAL A 49 6.36 8.19 -11.94
C VAL A 49 5.45 7.14 -11.27
N LEU A 50 4.51 6.56 -12.02
CA LEU A 50 3.61 5.53 -11.51
C LEU A 50 4.36 4.21 -11.24
N GLN A 51 5.35 3.85 -12.07
CA GLN A 51 6.24 2.73 -11.80
C GLN A 51 6.99 2.96 -10.48
N SER A 52 7.55 4.15 -10.24
CA SER A 52 8.24 4.48 -8.99
C SER A 52 7.32 4.35 -7.77
N TYR A 53 6.06 4.78 -7.87
CA TYR A 53 5.09 4.64 -6.79
C TYR A 53 4.81 3.19 -6.44
N SER A 54 4.84 2.28 -7.41
CA SER A 54 4.68 0.85 -7.18
C SER A 54 5.81 0.25 -6.32
N PHE A 55 6.96 0.92 -6.22
CA PHE A 55 8.09 0.51 -5.38
C PHE A 55 8.12 1.16 -3.99
N ASN A 56 7.16 2.00 -3.62
CA ASN A 56 7.11 2.50 -2.24
C ASN A 56 6.96 1.35 -1.24
N THR A 57 7.63 1.46 -0.08
CA THR A 57 7.77 0.40 0.94
C THR A 57 6.49 -0.41 1.24
N PRO A 58 5.29 0.20 1.40
CA PRO A 58 4.04 -0.54 1.63
C PRO A 58 3.70 -1.60 0.58
N TRP A 59 4.16 -1.43 -0.65
CA TRP A 59 3.80 -2.28 -1.78
C TRP A 59 4.85 -3.35 -2.07
N LEU A 60 6.04 -3.28 -1.46
CA LEU A 60 7.15 -4.20 -1.71
C LEU A 60 6.83 -5.67 -1.32
N VAL A 61 5.76 -5.90 -0.57
CA VAL A 61 5.19 -7.23 -0.28
C VAL A 61 4.48 -7.87 -1.48
N VAL A 62 4.19 -7.12 -2.55
CA VAL A 62 3.62 -7.62 -3.81
C VAL A 62 4.74 -8.15 -4.70
N GLY A 63 4.55 -9.35 -5.25
CA GLY A 63 5.49 -10.04 -6.14
C GLY A 63 4.79 -10.87 -7.22
N ASP A 64 5.52 -11.80 -7.82
CA ASP A 64 5.06 -12.69 -8.90
C ASP A 64 5.16 -14.18 -8.53
N ILE A 65 4.25 -15.00 -9.06
CA ILE A 65 4.23 -16.46 -8.92
C ILE A 65 4.30 -17.22 -10.26
N GLY A 66 4.75 -16.57 -11.33
CA GLY A 66 4.84 -17.11 -12.68
C GLY A 66 3.58 -16.82 -13.51
N GLY A 67 3.46 -15.58 -14.00
CA GLY A 67 2.34 -15.16 -14.86
C GLY A 67 1.14 -14.57 -14.12
N CYS A 68 1.20 -14.54 -12.79
CA CYS A 68 0.22 -13.89 -11.92
C CYS A 68 0.93 -13.10 -10.83
N THR A 69 0.29 -12.00 -10.43
CA THR A 69 0.67 -11.26 -9.25
C THR A 69 0.26 -12.00 -7.98
N ALA A 70 1.02 -11.83 -6.91
CA ALA A 70 0.67 -12.35 -5.60
C ALA A 70 1.20 -11.43 -4.48
N THR A 71 0.68 -11.57 -3.26
CA THR A 71 1.05 -10.72 -2.12
C THR A 71 1.50 -11.55 -0.93
N TRP A 72 2.72 -11.32 -0.47
CA TRP A 72 3.26 -11.92 0.76
C TRP A 72 2.43 -11.49 1.97
N LEU A 73 1.97 -12.47 2.76
CA LEU A 73 1.25 -12.23 4.02
C LEU A 73 2.16 -12.36 5.24
N GLY A 74 3.20 -13.18 5.15
CA GLY A 74 4.12 -13.47 6.24
C GLY A 74 4.80 -14.82 6.10
N ASP A 75 5.82 -15.03 6.93
CA ASP A 75 6.54 -16.30 7.05
C ASP A 75 6.25 -16.93 8.42
N LYS A 76 6.20 -18.27 8.49
CA LYS A 76 6.02 -19.06 9.71
C LYS A 76 6.49 -20.49 9.50
N ASP A 77 7.18 -21.07 10.49
CA ASP A 77 7.59 -22.48 10.52
C ASP A 77 8.35 -22.97 9.26
N ASN A 78 9.14 -22.08 8.65
CA ASN A 78 9.87 -22.22 7.37
C ASN A 78 8.99 -22.27 6.10
N TYR A 79 7.74 -21.82 6.19
CA TYR A 79 6.85 -21.58 5.06
C TYR A 79 6.50 -20.10 4.92
N THR A 80 6.45 -19.66 3.68
CA THR A 80 5.99 -18.33 3.27
C THR A 80 4.55 -18.45 2.79
N TYR A 81 3.68 -17.62 3.36
CA TYR A 81 2.26 -17.57 3.04
C TYR A 81 1.98 -16.42 2.07
N VAL A 82 1.35 -16.73 0.94
CA VAL A 82 1.12 -15.79 -0.16
C VAL A 82 -0.36 -15.79 -0.56
N LEU A 83 -0.96 -14.61 -0.62
CA LEU A 83 -2.31 -14.38 -1.14
C LEU A 83 -2.27 -14.23 -2.67
N THR A 84 -3.14 -14.94 -3.38
CA THR A 84 -3.30 -14.84 -4.83
C THR A 84 -4.71 -15.29 -5.25
N ALA A 85 -5.01 -15.30 -6.55
CA ALA A 85 -6.28 -15.77 -7.09
C ALA A 85 -6.26 -17.29 -7.29
N ALA A 86 -7.41 -17.95 -7.13
CA ALA A 86 -7.49 -19.41 -7.31
C ALA A 86 -7.18 -19.83 -8.75
N HIS A 87 -7.60 -19.06 -9.77
CA HIS A 87 -7.32 -19.38 -11.17
C HIS A 87 -5.84 -19.28 -11.58
N CYS A 88 -4.96 -18.70 -10.74
CA CYS A 88 -3.51 -18.69 -10.95
C CYS A 88 -2.83 -20.02 -10.58
N ILE A 89 -3.62 -21.00 -10.12
CA ILE A 89 -3.13 -22.26 -9.55
C ILE A 89 -3.91 -23.42 -10.15
N ASP A 90 -3.21 -24.52 -10.47
CA ASP A 90 -3.79 -25.76 -11.00
C ASP A 90 -4.46 -26.59 -9.88
N TYR A 91 -5.37 -25.98 -9.13
CA TYR A 91 -6.04 -26.62 -8.00
C TYR A 91 -6.98 -27.75 -8.43
N LYS A 92 -7.08 -28.80 -7.61
CA LYS A 92 -7.96 -29.98 -7.82
C LYS A 92 -9.00 -30.16 -6.72
N GLY A 93 -8.86 -29.43 -5.62
CA GLY A 93 -9.70 -29.45 -4.44
C GLY A 93 -9.26 -28.34 -3.47
N GLU A 94 -9.90 -28.24 -2.31
CA GLU A 94 -9.59 -27.21 -1.28
C GLU A 94 -8.13 -27.22 -0.82
N VAL A 95 -7.46 -28.37 -0.95
CA VAL A 95 -6.03 -28.56 -0.68
C VAL A 95 -5.43 -29.23 -1.91
N THR A 96 -4.42 -28.61 -2.52
CA THR A 96 -3.71 -29.18 -3.68
C THR A 96 -2.20 -29.02 -3.49
N TYR A 97 -1.43 -30.10 -3.62
CA TYR A 97 0.03 -30.00 -3.67
C TYR A 97 0.47 -29.35 -4.99
N VAL A 98 1.36 -28.37 -4.91
CA VAL A 98 1.83 -27.60 -6.05
C VAL A 98 3.36 -27.45 -6.00
N ASP A 99 3.98 -27.31 -7.16
CA ASP A 99 5.33 -26.77 -7.27
C ASP A 99 5.20 -25.32 -7.72
N ARG A 100 5.66 -24.39 -6.87
CA ARG A 100 5.50 -22.94 -7.07
C ARG A 100 6.70 -22.18 -6.53
N LYS A 101 6.83 -20.94 -7.01
CA LYS A 101 7.87 -19.99 -6.65
C LYS A 101 7.20 -18.66 -6.33
N PHE A 102 7.72 -17.90 -5.37
CA PHE A 102 7.35 -16.51 -5.14
C PHE A 102 8.58 -15.61 -5.31
N THR A 103 8.50 -14.67 -6.25
CA THR A 103 9.54 -13.71 -6.58
C THR A 103 9.17 -12.33 -6.02
N ALA A 104 10.04 -11.72 -5.22
CA ALA A 104 9.80 -10.39 -4.67
C ALA A 104 10.06 -9.26 -5.68
N TRP A 105 9.72 -8.04 -5.24
CA TRP A 105 9.91 -6.77 -5.95
C TRP A 105 11.32 -6.55 -6.53
N ASP A 106 12.36 -7.13 -5.91
CA ASP A 106 13.77 -7.01 -6.28
C ASP A 106 14.28 -8.18 -7.15
N GLY A 107 13.37 -9.05 -7.61
CA GLY A 107 13.69 -10.24 -8.42
C GLY A 107 14.23 -11.43 -7.62
N ARG A 108 14.45 -11.32 -6.30
CA ARG A 108 14.90 -12.45 -5.49
C ARG A 108 13.78 -13.45 -5.24
N VAL A 109 14.16 -14.72 -5.16
CA VAL A 109 13.25 -15.82 -4.84
C VAL A 109 13.10 -15.92 -3.33
N ILE A 110 11.95 -15.55 -2.80
CA ILE A 110 11.67 -15.55 -1.36
C ILE A 110 11.20 -16.93 -0.90
N ALA A 111 10.43 -17.63 -1.73
CA ALA A 111 9.96 -18.98 -1.46
C ALA A 111 9.95 -19.82 -2.74
N GLY A 112 10.16 -21.13 -2.63
CA GLY A 112 10.15 -22.01 -3.80
C GLY A 112 10.15 -23.51 -3.49
N GLY A 113 9.53 -24.27 -4.39
CA GLY A 113 9.49 -25.73 -4.38
C GLY A 113 8.10 -26.30 -4.10
N ARG A 114 8.07 -27.55 -3.64
CA ARG A 114 6.83 -28.25 -3.30
C ARG A 114 6.16 -27.62 -2.08
N GLY A 115 5.01 -27.01 -2.32
CA GLY A 115 4.15 -26.40 -1.32
C GLY A 115 2.70 -26.87 -1.45
N ILE A 116 1.80 -26.14 -0.79
CA ILE A 116 0.38 -26.42 -0.76
C ILE A 116 -0.38 -25.18 -1.23
N ALA A 117 -1.35 -25.38 -2.11
CA ALA A 117 -2.36 -24.39 -2.47
C ALA A 117 -3.67 -24.70 -1.73
N TYR A 118 -4.19 -23.69 -1.06
CA TYR A 118 -5.51 -23.69 -0.46
C TYR A 118 -6.46 -22.81 -1.25
N VAL A 119 -7.63 -23.34 -1.59
CA VAL A 119 -8.77 -22.58 -2.12
C VAL A 119 -9.98 -22.79 -1.19
N PRO A 120 -10.91 -21.83 -1.08
CA PRO A 120 -12.05 -21.96 -0.18
C PRO A 120 -13.04 -23.02 -0.68
N PRO A 121 -13.85 -23.64 0.21
CA PRO A 121 -14.90 -24.58 -0.18
C PRO A 121 -15.83 -24.04 -1.27
N GLN A 122 -16.14 -22.73 -1.20
CA GLN A 122 -16.96 -22.01 -2.17
C GLN A 122 -16.35 -21.99 -3.58
N ARG A 123 -15.04 -22.20 -3.74
CA ARG A 123 -14.39 -22.31 -5.06
C ARG A 123 -14.53 -23.70 -5.68
N ILE A 124 -14.67 -24.73 -4.85
CA ILE A 124 -14.87 -26.12 -5.28
C ILE A 124 -16.35 -26.41 -5.54
N LYS A 125 -17.22 -25.94 -4.64
CA LYS A 125 -18.67 -26.02 -4.76
C LYS A 125 -19.26 -24.61 -4.65
N VAL A 126 -19.35 -23.93 -5.79
CA VAL A 126 -19.88 -22.57 -5.90
C VAL A 126 -21.33 -22.53 -5.40
N PRO A 127 -21.63 -21.79 -4.32
CA PRO A 127 -23.01 -21.61 -3.85
C PRO A 127 -23.87 -20.82 -4.84
N GLU A 128 -25.19 -20.97 -4.75
CA GLU A 128 -26.12 -20.12 -5.49
C GLU A 128 -25.88 -18.63 -5.18
N GLY A 129 -25.94 -17.80 -6.22
CA GLY A 129 -25.65 -16.37 -6.12
C GLY A 129 -24.16 -16.00 -6.02
N MET A 130 -23.25 -16.98 -5.91
CA MET A 130 -21.81 -16.77 -6.12
C MET A 130 -21.40 -17.10 -7.55
N GLY A 131 -20.17 -16.72 -7.92
CA GLY A 131 -19.68 -16.83 -9.28
C GLY A 131 -18.17 -16.80 -9.39
N GLY A 132 -17.70 -16.40 -10.57
CA GLY A 132 -16.30 -16.48 -10.97
C GLY A 132 -15.39 -15.56 -10.16
N ALA A 133 -15.86 -14.38 -9.76
CA ALA A 133 -15.04 -13.36 -9.09
C ALA A 133 -15.08 -13.48 -7.56
N SER A 134 -16.26 -13.69 -6.99
CA SER A 134 -16.47 -13.87 -5.55
C SER A 134 -15.63 -14.99 -4.94
N THR A 135 -15.44 -16.09 -5.67
CA THR A 135 -14.81 -17.32 -5.14
C THR A 135 -13.31 -17.40 -5.38
N ASP A 136 -12.74 -16.45 -6.10
CA ASP A 136 -11.42 -16.57 -6.71
C ASP A 136 -10.28 -16.03 -5.84
N ILE A 137 -10.06 -16.73 -4.73
CA ILE A 137 -9.03 -16.41 -3.74
C ILE A 137 -8.30 -17.70 -3.34
N ALA A 138 -7.00 -17.59 -3.12
CA ALA A 138 -6.15 -18.69 -2.71
C ALA A 138 -5.06 -18.24 -1.74
N ILE A 139 -4.64 -19.16 -0.87
CA ILE A 139 -3.44 -19.04 -0.06
C ILE A 139 -2.45 -20.11 -0.53
N LEU A 140 -1.25 -19.68 -0.92
CA LEU A 140 -0.11 -20.57 -1.15
C LEU A 140 0.73 -20.64 0.13
N GLU A 141 1.10 -21.85 0.52
CA GLU A 141 2.07 -22.17 1.56
C GLU A 141 3.28 -22.80 0.86
N ILE A 142 4.39 -22.07 0.76
CA ILE A 142 5.56 -22.45 -0.06
C ILE A 142 6.81 -22.43 0.85
N PRO A 143 7.73 -23.41 0.76
CA PRO A 143 8.97 -23.40 1.55
C PRO A 143 9.75 -22.07 1.41
N THR A 144 10.05 -21.42 2.53
CA THR A 144 10.81 -20.17 2.60
C THR A 144 12.27 -20.44 2.23
N LEU A 145 12.83 -19.58 1.37
CA LEU A 145 14.23 -19.61 0.95
C LEU A 145 14.99 -18.38 1.48
N LEU A 146 14.35 -17.21 1.50
CA LEU A 146 14.95 -15.93 1.92
C LEU A 146 13.91 -15.08 2.66
N GLN A 147 14.35 -14.23 3.59
CA GLN A 147 13.49 -13.20 4.17
C GLN A 147 13.20 -12.10 3.13
N ILE A 148 11.92 -11.72 2.99
CA ILE A 148 11.55 -10.52 2.23
C ILE A 148 11.94 -9.24 3.00
N VAL A 149 12.57 -8.30 2.30
CA VAL A 149 13.12 -7.05 2.89
C VAL A 149 12.81 -5.85 1.99
N GLY A 150 12.84 -4.64 2.55
CA GLY A 150 12.76 -3.38 1.80
C GLY A 150 14.12 -2.89 1.30
N HIS A 151 14.14 -1.71 0.68
CA HIS A 151 15.35 -1.08 0.11
C HIS A 151 16.55 -1.01 1.07
N SER A 152 16.29 -0.87 2.36
CA SER A 152 17.27 -0.78 3.44
C SER A 152 17.86 -2.14 3.87
N GLY A 153 17.44 -3.25 3.25
CA GLY A 153 17.77 -4.62 3.66
C GLY A 153 17.02 -5.09 4.91
N ARG A 154 16.05 -4.32 5.39
CA ARG A 154 15.31 -4.58 6.64
C ARG A 154 14.01 -5.37 6.36
N PRO A 155 13.62 -6.35 7.20
CA PRO A 155 12.40 -7.12 6.99
C PRO A 155 11.16 -6.24 6.79
N LEU A 156 10.31 -6.59 5.82
CA LEU A 156 9.07 -5.85 5.59
C LEU A 156 8.04 -6.13 6.68
N GLU A 157 7.20 -5.12 6.94
CA GLU A 157 6.04 -5.28 7.81
C GLU A 157 4.95 -6.11 7.09
N ARG A 158 4.43 -7.16 7.73
CA ARG A 158 3.34 -7.99 7.18
C ARG A 158 2.11 -7.12 6.89
N PRO A 159 1.40 -7.28 5.75
CA PRO A 159 0.25 -6.45 5.43
C PRO A 159 -0.93 -6.69 6.37
N ILE A 160 -1.82 -5.71 6.45
CA ILE A 160 -3.08 -5.77 7.21
C ILE A 160 -4.20 -6.20 6.27
N LEU A 161 -5.05 -7.13 6.68
CA LEU A 161 -6.24 -7.56 5.95
C LEU A 161 -7.49 -6.88 6.53
N ASN A 162 -8.42 -6.47 5.66
CA ASN A 162 -9.71 -5.93 6.09
C ASN A 162 -10.60 -7.06 6.61
N ASP A 163 -11.22 -6.84 7.76
CA ASP A 163 -12.19 -7.75 8.38
C ASP A 163 -13.51 -7.05 8.75
N ALA A 164 -13.73 -5.85 8.18
CA ALA A 164 -14.99 -5.13 8.15
C ALA A 164 -15.65 -5.23 6.74
N LEU A 165 -16.95 -4.93 6.62
CA LEU A 165 -17.72 -5.05 5.38
C LEU A 165 -18.04 -3.67 4.75
N ASP A 166 -17.07 -2.78 4.77
CA ASP A 166 -17.18 -1.34 4.56
C ASP A 166 -16.30 -0.82 3.41
N GLU A 167 -16.01 -1.65 2.40
CA GLU A 167 -15.13 -1.32 1.27
C GLU A 167 -15.75 -0.35 0.25
N ASN A 168 -17.07 -0.30 0.17
CA ASN A 168 -17.80 0.37 -0.90
C ASN A 168 -17.74 1.90 -0.80
N GLY A 169 -17.58 2.57 -1.95
CA GLY A 169 -17.44 4.02 -2.06
C GLY A 169 -16.05 4.55 -1.75
N LEU A 170 -15.10 3.70 -1.38
CA LEU A 170 -13.74 4.10 -0.99
C LEU A 170 -12.71 3.90 -2.13
N ASP A 171 -11.75 4.83 -2.20
CA ASP A 171 -10.61 4.81 -3.12
C ASP A 171 -9.81 3.52 -2.92
N VAL A 172 -9.42 2.88 -4.02
CA VAL A 172 -8.64 1.64 -4.05
C VAL A 172 -7.36 1.85 -4.87
N ILE A 173 -6.27 1.28 -4.38
CA ILE A 173 -4.95 1.27 -4.99
C ILE A 173 -4.69 -0.12 -5.55
N PHE A 174 -4.20 -0.18 -6.79
CA PHE A 174 -3.74 -1.37 -7.47
C PHE A 174 -2.22 -1.32 -7.66
N VAL A 175 -1.55 -2.41 -7.35
CA VAL A 175 -0.14 -2.64 -7.69
C VAL A 175 0.00 -4.08 -8.16
N GLY A 176 0.62 -4.30 -9.30
CA GLY A 176 0.76 -5.65 -9.86
C GLY A 176 1.72 -5.75 -11.04
N TYR A 177 1.63 -6.88 -11.74
CA TYR A 177 2.47 -7.34 -12.85
C TYR A 177 1.65 -7.83 -14.10
N GLY A 178 0.48 -7.28 -14.47
CA GLY A 178 -0.41 -7.66 -15.63
C GLY A 178 -0.18 -7.17 -17.09
N VAL A 179 -0.85 -6.14 -17.65
CA VAL A 179 -0.47 -5.50 -18.96
C VAL A 179 -0.57 -3.96 -18.96
N TRP A 180 0.49 -3.25 -19.37
CA TRP A 180 0.55 -1.78 -19.47
C TRP A 180 -0.42 -1.31 -20.56
N GLY A 181 -1.09 -0.19 -20.34
CA GLY A 181 -1.98 0.40 -21.33
C GLY A 181 -2.51 1.79 -20.96
N VAL A 182 -3.13 2.44 -21.95
CA VAL A 182 -3.73 3.76 -21.83
C VAL A 182 -5.13 3.75 -22.46
N GLY A 183 -6.13 4.19 -21.71
CA GLY A 183 -7.53 4.21 -22.13
C GLY A 183 -8.06 2.81 -22.42
N THR A 184 -8.46 2.57 -23.67
CA THR A 184 -8.90 1.25 -24.15
C THR A 184 -7.76 0.43 -24.78
N GLN A 185 -6.60 1.02 -25.03
CA GLN A 185 -5.46 0.34 -25.64
C GLN A 185 -4.55 -0.27 -24.57
N GLN A 186 -4.17 -1.53 -24.75
CA GLN A 186 -3.22 -2.25 -23.90
C GLN A 186 -2.38 -3.20 -24.76
N SER A 187 -1.15 -3.49 -24.38
CA SER A 187 -0.29 -4.42 -25.10
C SER A 187 0.75 -5.05 -24.16
N GLY A 188 1.04 -6.34 -24.33
CA GLY A 188 2.17 -6.99 -23.66
C GLY A 188 3.54 -6.46 -24.11
N LEU A 189 3.59 -5.68 -25.20
CA LEU A 189 4.79 -4.97 -25.64
C LEU A 189 4.95 -3.59 -24.98
N TYR A 190 3.96 -3.14 -24.21
CA TYR A 190 4.07 -1.91 -23.43
C TYR A 190 4.71 -2.22 -22.07
N GLY A 191 5.65 -1.38 -21.68
CA GLY A 191 6.54 -1.60 -20.54
C GLY A 191 7.58 -0.49 -20.46
N PRO A 192 8.43 -0.49 -19.42
CA PRO A 192 9.49 0.51 -19.26
C PRO A 192 10.52 0.45 -20.39
N ALA A 193 11.18 1.57 -20.69
CA ALA A 193 12.22 1.64 -21.72
C ALA A 193 13.46 0.77 -21.42
N THR A 194 13.69 0.40 -20.15
CA THR A 194 14.85 -0.37 -19.71
C THR A 194 14.53 -1.87 -19.64
N ALA A 195 15.38 -2.69 -20.26
CA ALA A 195 15.25 -4.16 -20.24
C ALA A 195 15.40 -4.79 -18.84
N THR A 196 15.87 -4.02 -17.85
CA THR A 196 15.95 -4.39 -16.44
C THR A 196 14.78 -3.85 -15.60
N GLY A 197 13.95 -2.96 -16.15
CA GLY A 197 12.78 -2.43 -15.46
C GLY A 197 11.75 -3.54 -15.28
N THR A 198 11.50 -3.95 -14.05
CA THR A 198 10.40 -4.90 -13.81
C THR A 198 9.13 -4.25 -14.32
N HIS A 199 8.39 -5.01 -15.12
CA HIS A 199 7.03 -4.69 -15.48
C HIS A 199 6.18 -4.63 -14.21
N ARG A 200 6.12 -3.45 -13.59
CA ARG A 200 5.45 -3.14 -12.32
C ARG A 200 4.82 -1.76 -12.43
N LEU A 201 3.56 -1.59 -12.04
CA LEU A 201 2.87 -0.30 -12.14
C LEU A 201 1.97 -0.07 -10.93
N TYR A 202 1.63 1.20 -10.68
CA TYR A 202 0.68 1.65 -9.68
C TYR A 202 -0.51 2.31 -10.37
N ALA A 203 -1.72 2.01 -9.93
CA ALA A 203 -2.93 2.69 -10.38
C ALA A 203 -3.92 2.91 -9.23
N ARG A 204 -4.92 3.77 -9.42
CA ARG A 204 -6.05 3.89 -8.48
C ARG A 204 -7.40 3.85 -9.19
N GLY A 205 -8.39 3.35 -8.46
CA GLY A 205 -9.81 3.46 -8.79
C GLY A 205 -10.62 3.78 -7.55
N ARG A 206 -11.94 3.60 -7.64
CA ARG A 206 -12.84 3.58 -6.49
C ARG A 206 -13.72 2.34 -6.55
N ILE A 207 -13.93 1.71 -5.40
CA ILE A 207 -14.87 0.60 -5.28
C ILE A 207 -16.28 1.18 -5.32
N ASP A 208 -17.07 0.73 -6.29
CA ASP A 208 -18.44 1.21 -6.52
C ASP A 208 -19.46 0.07 -6.67
N ARG A 209 -19.01 -1.19 -6.59
CA ARG A 209 -19.86 -2.38 -6.73
C ARG A 209 -19.51 -3.46 -5.71
N ILE A 210 -20.54 -3.99 -5.08
CA ILE A 210 -20.53 -5.23 -4.29
C ILE A 210 -21.54 -6.16 -4.96
N PHE A 211 -21.17 -7.42 -5.20
CA PHE A 211 -21.98 -8.37 -5.98
C PHE A 211 -21.67 -9.83 -5.59
N GLU A 212 -22.31 -10.79 -6.28
CA GLU A 212 -22.16 -12.24 -6.05
C GLU A 212 -22.31 -12.61 -4.55
N SER A 213 -23.53 -12.46 -4.02
CA SER A 213 -23.89 -12.69 -2.61
C SER A 213 -23.01 -11.92 -1.60
N ASP A 214 -22.57 -10.72 -1.98
CA ASP A 214 -21.60 -9.86 -1.29
C ASP A 214 -20.16 -10.38 -1.23
N TYR A 215 -19.76 -11.43 -1.94
CA TYR A 215 -18.38 -11.93 -1.95
C TYR A 215 -17.54 -11.32 -3.09
N GLY A 216 -18.19 -10.88 -4.17
CA GLY A 216 -17.55 -10.14 -5.26
C GLY A 216 -17.46 -8.63 -4.97
N ILE A 217 -16.40 -8.01 -5.46
CA ILE A 217 -16.17 -6.57 -5.41
C ILE A 217 -15.71 -6.03 -6.77
N GLY A 218 -16.12 -4.81 -7.09
CA GLY A 218 -15.86 -4.17 -8.37
C GLY A 218 -15.43 -2.72 -8.23
N ALA A 219 -14.57 -2.30 -9.15
CA ALA A 219 -14.14 -0.92 -9.33
C ALA A 219 -14.23 -0.57 -10.82
N THR A 220 -15.20 0.27 -11.19
CA THR A 220 -15.37 0.75 -12.56
C THR A 220 -14.14 1.53 -13.04
N TYR A 221 -13.91 1.57 -14.34
CA TYR A 221 -12.81 2.29 -14.97
C TYR A 221 -13.30 3.20 -16.10
N GLN A 222 -12.79 4.44 -16.13
CA GLN A 222 -13.18 5.47 -17.10
C GLN A 222 -11.99 5.78 -18.03
N PRO A 223 -11.93 5.22 -19.25
CA PRO A 223 -10.72 5.24 -20.08
C PRO A 223 -10.24 6.62 -20.54
N THR A 224 -11.12 7.62 -20.58
CA THR A 224 -10.74 8.98 -20.99
C THR A 224 -10.24 9.83 -19.82
N GLY A 225 -10.92 9.74 -18.67
CA GLY A 225 -10.66 10.59 -17.51
C GLY A 225 -10.91 12.10 -17.73
N PRO A 226 -10.51 12.94 -16.76
CA PRO A 226 -10.01 12.58 -15.43
C PRO A 226 -11.14 12.09 -14.53
N SER A 227 -10.89 11.09 -13.69
CA SER A 227 -11.89 10.53 -12.77
C SER A 227 -11.27 10.00 -11.46
N ALA A 228 -12.10 9.59 -10.50
CA ALA A 228 -11.67 8.75 -9.37
C ALA A 228 -11.30 7.31 -9.81
N ASN A 229 -11.77 6.93 -11.00
CA ASN A 229 -11.75 5.59 -11.60
C ASN A 229 -10.73 5.53 -12.75
N TRP A 230 -9.54 6.08 -12.51
CA TRP A 230 -8.53 6.34 -13.55
C TRP A 230 -7.64 5.15 -13.89
N GLY A 231 -7.77 4.02 -13.19
CA GLY A 231 -7.01 2.81 -13.48
C GLY A 231 -7.79 1.53 -13.28
N ARG A 232 -7.34 0.46 -13.96
CA ARG A 232 -7.85 -0.90 -13.81
C ARG A 232 -6.75 -1.95 -13.85
N VAL A 233 -7.09 -3.11 -13.33
CA VAL A 233 -6.33 -4.35 -13.51
C VAL A 233 -6.36 -4.82 -14.97
N ALA A 234 -5.38 -5.64 -15.34
CA ALA A 234 -5.28 -6.22 -16.67
C ALA A 234 -4.67 -7.64 -16.61
N PRO A 235 -4.72 -8.44 -17.70
CA PRO A 235 -4.20 -9.83 -17.71
C PRO A 235 -2.81 -9.99 -17.07
N GLY A 236 -2.70 -10.82 -16.02
CA GLY A 236 -1.48 -11.03 -15.20
C GLY A 236 -1.42 -10.22 -13.90
N ASP A 237 -2.29 -9.20 -13.74
CA ASP A 237 -2.56 -8.57 -12.43
C ASP A 237 -3.47 -9.47 -11.58
N SER A 238 -3.98 -10.57 -12.13
CA SER A 238 -4.61 -11.68 -11.42
C SER A 238 -3.83 -12.04 -10.15
N GLY A 239 -4.54 -12.17 -9.03
CA GLY A 239 -3.97 -12.42 -7.71
C GLY A 239 -3.33 -11.24 -7.00
N SER A 240 -3.25 -10.05 -7.62
CA SER A 240 -2.83 -8.83 -6.92
C SER A 240 -3.79 -8.45 -5.79
N ALA A 241 -3.25 -7.96 -4.68
CA ALA A 241 -4.03 -7.36 -3.62
C ALA A 241 -4.59 -5.99 -4.04
N TRP A 242 -5.82 -5.71 -3.66
CA TRP A 242 -6.45 -4.39 -3.72
C TRP A 242 -6.27 -3.70 -2.37
N TRP A 243 -5.80 -2.46 -2.37
CA TRP A 243 -5.43 -1.77 -1.12
C TRP A 243 -6.30 -0.55 -0.88
N GLN A 244 -6.72 -0.34 0.37
CA GLN A 244 -7.35 0.92 0.82
C GLN A 244 -6.57 1.49 2.00
N ILE A 245 -6.54 2.82 2.13
CA ILE A 245 -5.92 3.50 3.27
C ILE A 245 -6.95 3.63 4.41
N ARG A 246 -6.92 2.68 5.33
CA ARG A 246 -7.89 2.50 6.41
C ARG A 246 -7.23 2.78 7.75
N LYS A 247 -7.81 3.68 8.57
CA LYS A 247 -7.20 4.17 9.82
C LYS A 247 -5.72 4.54 9.61
N ASN A 248 -5.46 5.31 8.54
CA ASN A 248 -4.13 5.76 8.11
C ASN A 248 -3.11 4.68 7.72
N ARG A 249 -3.53 3.43 7.46
CA ARG A 249 -2.63 2.33 7.09
C ARG A 249 -3.08 1.59 5.82
N PRO A 250 -2.14 1.01 5.05
CA PRO A 250 -2.48 0.24 3.86
C PRO A 250 -3.09 -1.10 4.29
N THR A 251 -4.29 -1.38 3.79
CA THR A 251 -5.07 -2.55 4.16
C THR A 251 -5.56 -3.26 2.91
N ILE A 252 -5.30 -4.57 2.80
CA ILE A 252 -5.80 -5.43 1.72
C ILE A 252 -7.29 -5.63 1.90
N VAL A 253 -8.09 -5.31 0.88
CA VAL A 253 -9.55 -5.46 0.90
C VAL A 253 -10.06 -6.54 -0.06
N ALA A 254 -9.32 -6.84 -1.12
CA ALA A 254 -9.70 -7.82 -2.12
C ALA A 254 -8.49 -8.43 -2.83
N THR A 255 -8.75 -9.49 -3.59
CA THR A 255 -7.77 -10.15 -4.47
C THR A 255 -8.30 -10.10 -5.91
N THR A 256 -7.47 -9.69 -6.87
CA THR A 256 -7.86 -9.54 -8.28
C THR A 256 -8.24 -10.88 -8.90
N ASN A 257 -9.51 -10.99 -9.30
CA ASN A 257 -9.98 -12.05 -10.19
C ASN A 257 -9.70 -11.71 -11.66
N GLY A 258 -9.88 -10.45 -12.05
CA GLY A 258 -9.69 -10.01 -13.42
C GLY A 258 -10.48 -8.75 -13.72
N GLY A 259 -10.97 -8.63 -14.95
CA GLY A 259 -11.75 -7.49 -15.38
C GLY A 259 -12.03 -7.49 -16.87
N HIS A 260 -12.75 -6.47 -17.32
CA HIS A 260 -12.94 -6.14 -18.73
C HIS A 260 -12.57 -4.66 -18.96
N GLY A 261 -12.67 -4.16 -20.21
CA GLY A 261 -12.15 -2.85 -20.61
C GLY A 261 -12.70 -1.62 -19.85
N THR A 262 -13.64 -1.81 -18.92
CA THR A 262 -14.35 -0.79 -18.12
C THR A 262 -14.53 -1.15 -16.65
N LEU A 263 -13.99 -2.28 -16.16
CA LEU A 263 -14.22 -2.77 -14.79
C LEU A 263 -13.07 -3.68 -14.32
N SER A 264 -12.64 -3.51 -13.07
CA SER A 264 -11.86 -4.51 -12.33
C SER A 264 -12.78 -5.30 -11.40
N THR A 265 -12.53 -6.60 -11.21
CA THR A 265 -13.27 -7.50 -10.30
C THR A 265 -12.34 -8.28 -9.38
N GLY A 266 -12.81 -8.59 -8.17
CA GLY A 266 -12.06 -9.36 -7.19
C GLY A 266 -12.92 -10.06 -6.13
N ALA A 267 -12.29 -10.96 -5.38
CA ALA A 267 -12.85 -11.62 -4.20
C ALA A 267 -12.60 -10.77 -2.95
N ARG A 268 -13.64 -10.53 -2.12
CA ARG A 268 -13.53 -9.72 -0.88
C ARG A 268 -12.81 -10.48 0.22
N VAL A 269 -11.67 -9.96 0.67
CA VAL A 269 -10.87 -10.55 1.76
C VAL A 269 -11.64 -10.61 3.07
N SER A 270 -12.47 -9.60 3.36
CA SER A 270 -13.31 -9.54 4.57
C SER A 270 -14.31 -10.69 4.69
N LYS A 271 -14.85 -11.19 3.57
CA LYS A 271 -15.74 -12.36 3.55
C LYS A 271 -15.00 -13.68 3.76
N TYR A 272 -13.69 -13.71 3.52
CA TYR A 272 -12.84 -14.90 3.65
C TYR A 272 -11.92 -14.89 4.88
N ILE A 273 -11.96 -13.85 5.72
CA ILE A 273 -10.93 -13.65 6.75
C ILE A 273 -10.79 -14.85 7.71
N GLY A 274 -11.90 -15.45 8.15
CA GLY A 274 -11.86 -16.65 9.00
C GLY A 274 -11.27 -17.88 8.31
N TRP A 275 -11.50 -18.03 6.99
CA TRP A 275 -10.85 -19.08 6.20
C TRP A 275 -9.36 -18.79 6.01
N ILE A 276 -8.96 -17.55 5.73
CA ILE A 276 -7.54 -17.16 5.63
C ILE A 276 -6.82 -17.45 6.96
N GLN A 277 -7.41 -17.05 8.09
CA GLN A 277 -6.89 -17.35 9.43
C GLN A 277 -6.74 -18.86 9.69
N SER A 278 -7.61 -19.70 9.13
CA SER A 278 -7.49 -21.17 9.25
C SER A 278 -6.28 -21.76 8.50
N LYS A 279 -5.68 -21.00 7.56
CA LYS A 279 -4.50 -21.40 6.78
C LYS A 279 -3.23 -20.69 7.25
N TYR A 280 -3.32 -19.40 7.56
CA TYR A 280 -2.25 -18.62 8.17
C TYR A 280 -2.77 -17.90 9.44
N PRO A 281 -2.64 -18.52 10.63
CA PRO A 281 -3.22 -17.98 11.87
C PRO A 281 -2.73 -16.59 12.26
N ASP A 282 -1.53 -16.22 11.82
CA ASP A 282 -0.84 -15.02 12.29
C ASP A 282 -1.19 -13.78 11.44
N VAL A 283 -2.15 -13.86 10.50
CA VAL A 283 -2.59 -12.69 9.71
C VAL A 283 -3.01 -11.51 10.58
N ARG A 284 -2.61 -10.32 10.15
CA ARG A 284 -2.97 -9.06 10.80
C ARG A 284 -4.31 -8.58 10.29
N ARG A 285 -5.20 -8.17 11.20
CA ARG A 285 -6.58 -7.78 10.89
C ARG A 285 -6.89 -6.35 11.29
N SER A 286 -7.62 -5.63 10.44
CA SER A 286 -7.95 -4.20 10.63
C SER A 286 -8.73 -3.88 11.91
N SER A 287 -9.43 -4.86 12.48
CA SER A 287 -10.11 -4.76 13.78
C SER A 287 -9.16 -4.87 14.98
N THR A 288 -8.13 -5.72 14.91
CA THR A 288 -7.18 -5.97 16.00
C THR A 288 -5.96 -5.06 15.97
N GLU A 289 -5.67 -4.45 14.82
CA GLU A 289 -4.57 -3.52 14.64
C GLU A 289 -4.87 -2.18 15.32
N GLY A 290 -4.40 -2.01 16.56
CA GLY A 290 -4.47 -0.74 17.30
C GLY A 290 -3.61 0.37 16.68
N PRO A 291 -3.79 1.63 17.12
CA PRO A 291 -2.93 2.74 16.70
C PRO A 291 -1.53 2.60 17.32
N ARG A 292 -0.52 3.16 16.65
CA ARG A 292 0.90 3.02 17.01
C ARG A 292 1.64 4.35 17.06
N GLY A 293 2.67 4.39 17.88
CA GLY A 293 3.67 5.45 17.88
C GLY A 293 4.96 4.95 17.25
N CYS A 294 5.51 5.72 16.31
CA CYS A 294 6.74 5.39 15.61
C CYS A 294 7.78 6.51 15.75
N ILE A 295 9.05 6.11 15.75
CA ILE A 295 10.15 6.94 15.24
C ILE A 295 10.51 6.47 13.84
N VAL A 296 10.91 7.40 12.97
CA VAL A 296 11.25 7.10 11.58
C VAL A 296 12.60 7.71 11.24
N SER A 297 13.50 6.89 10.71
CA SER A 297 14.84 7.28 10.26
C SER A 297 14.75 8.35 9.17
N VAL A 298 15.35 9.52 9.38
CA VAL A 298 15.45 10.59 8.38
C VAL A 298 16.28 10.14 7.16
N LYS A 299 17.24 9.24 7.37
CA LYS A 299 18.16 8.77 6.32
C LYS A 299 17.55 7.69 5.42
N THR A 300 16.77 6.77 5.98
CA THR A 300 16.30 5.55 5.27
C THR A 300 14.79 5.42 5.18
N ASN A 301 14.03 6.29 5.87
CA ASN A 301 12.57 6.22 6.04
C ASN A 301 12.05 4.91 6.66
N ASP A 302 12.94 4.09 7.24
CA ASP A 302 12.57 2.93 8.04
C ASP A 302 11.95 3.37 9.38
N ALA A 303 10.81 2.78 9.74
CA ALA A 303 10.10 3.08 10.97
C ALA A 303 10.32 2.01 12.05
N TYR A 304 10.58 2.44 13.29
CA TYR A 304 10.43 1.59 14.47
C TYR A 304 9.15 2.01 15.19
N CYS A 305 8.20 1.08 15.30
CA CYS A 305 6.86 1.36 15.81
C CYS A 305 6.51 0.44 16.98
N LEU A 306 5.78 0.99 17.94
CA LEU A 306 5.30 0.29 19.14
C LEU A 306 3.81 0.63 19.38
N THR A 307 3.09 -0.25 20.06
CA THR A 307 1.72 0.01 20.52
C THR A 307 1.70 0.62 21.92
N VAL A 308 0.56 1.17 22.33
CA VAL A 308 0.38 1.78 23.66
C VAL A 308 0.77 0.79 24.77
N GLY A 309 1.63 1.24 25.69
CA GLY A 309 2.15 0.45 26.81
C GLY A 309 3.46 -0.27 26.53
N GLN A 310 3.88 -0.39 25.27
CA GLN A 310 5.18 -0.97 24.91
C GLN A 310 6.33 0.05 25.00
N SER A 311 7.54 -0.45 25.27
CA SER A 311 8.80 0.29 25.21
C SER A 311 9.83 -0.44 24.34
N SER A 312 10.93 0.22 24.02
CA SER A 312 12.07 -0.39 23.33
C SER A 312 12.84 -1.41 24.18
N GLY A 313 12.44 -1.64 25.44
CA GLY A 313 13.29 -2.29 26.43
C GLY A 313 14.39 -1.35 26.91
N TYR A 314 15.60 -1.86 27.12
CA TYR A 314 16.73 -1.08 27.63
C TYR A 314 17.16 0.03 26.66
N SER A 315 17.27 -0.25 25.36
CA SER A 315 17.66 0.74 24.35
C SER A 315 16.90 0.50 23.04
N LEU A 316 16.93 1.49 22.15
CA LEU A 316 16.48 1.32 20.78
C LEU A 316 17.32 0.26 20.06
N PRO A 317 16.73 -0.49 19.12
CA PRO A 317 17.51 -1.44 18.33
C PRO A 317 18.57 -0.71 17.49
N SER A 318 19.76 -1.31 17.39
CA SER A 318 21.04 -0.67 16.99
C SER A 318 21.04 0.13 15.69
N TRP A 319 20.12 -0.16 14.77
CA TRP A 319 19.98 0.51 13.48
C TRP A 319 19.28 1.88 13.52
N ILE A 320 18.59 2.21 14.63
CA ILE A 320 17.91 3.49 14.86
C ILE A 320 18.31 4.17 16.18
N TYR A 321 19.04 3.47 17.03
CA TYR A 321 19.71 4.04 18.20
C TYR A 321 20.68 5.16 17.78
N ASP A 322 20.57 6.34 18.42
CA ASP A 322 21.40 7.52 18.14
C ASP A 322 21.41 7.92 16.64
N GLN A 323 20.32 7.61 15.91
CA GLN A 323 20.12 8.03 14.53
C GLN A 323 19.15 9.19 14.44
N GLN A 324 19.30 10.02 13.41
CA GLN A 324 18.36 11.11 13.15
C GLN A 324 16.97 10.57 12.84
N VAL A 325 15.99 10.93 13.67
CA VAL A 325 14.59 10.55 13.48
C VAL A 325 13.64 11.74 13.44
N TYR A 326 12.44 11.51 12.91
CA TYR A 326 11.24 12.26 13.24
C TYR A 326 10.23 11.35 13.96
N VAL A 327 9.32 11.94 14.74
CA VAL A 327 8.23 11.20 15.40
C VAL A 327 7.02 11.14 14.49
N ARG A 328 6.31 10.01 14.50
CA ARG A 328 5.00 9.82 13.86
C ARG A 328 4.09 9.02 14.80
N ALA A 329 3.23 9.71 15.54
CA ALA A 329 2.24 9.10 16.43
C ALA A 329 0.83 9.12 15.80
N ASP A 330 0.19 7.95 15.71
CA ASP A 330 -1.18 7.81 15.25
C ASP A 330 -2.16 8.48 16.25
N PRO A 331 -3.35 8.93 15.79
CA PRO A 331 -4.44 9.37 16.66
C PRO A 331 -4.74 8.36 17.78
N GLY A 332 -4.88 8.85 19.02
CA GLY A 332 -4.99 8.02 20.22
C GLY A 332 -3.67 7.69 20.91
N THR A 333 -2.52 8.06 20.32
CA THR A 333 -1.18 7.75 20.86
C THR A 333 -0.26 8.96 20.93
N ALA A 334 0.82 8.81 21.69
CA ALA A 334 1.97 9.68 21.66
C ALA A 334 3.24 8.88 21.90
N VAL A 335 4.36 9.35 21.34
CA VAL A 335 5.68 8.79 21.59
C VAL A 335 6.33 9.54 22.73
N GLN A 336 6.92 8.83 23.68
CA GLN A 336 7.87 9.38 24.64
C GLN A 336 9.28 8.92 24.28
N LEU A 337 10.18 9.88 24.09
CA LEU A 337 11.59 9.65 23.78
C LEU A 337 12.48 9.98 24.98
N SER A 338 13.65 9.36 25.00
CA SER A 338 14.76 9.66 25.89
C SER A 338 16.06 9.79 25.09
N ASP A 339 16.91 10.74 25.45
CA ASP A 339 18.32 10.83 25.02
C ASP A 339 19.26 9.97 25.90
N TYR A 340 18.66 9.06 26.68
CA TYR A 340 19.36 8.09 27.52
C TYR A 340 18.66 6.74 27.49
N ASP A 341 19.37 5.68 27.85
CA ASP A 341 18.84 4.33 27.96
C ASP A 341 17.77 4.17 29.06
N ASN A 342 16.95 3.14 28.89
CA ASN A 342 15.96 2.63 29.83
C ASN A 342 14.98 3.71 30.33
N LEU A 343 14.73 4.75 29.53
CA LEU A 343 13.85 5.88 29.85
C LEU A 343 14.22 6.58 31.18
N SER A 344 15.52 6.57 31.52
CA SER A 344 16.03 6.90 32.86
C SER A 344 16.00 8.40 33.20
N TYR A 345 16.18 8.70 34.50
CA TYR A 345 16.42 10.04 35.06
C TYR A 345 15.37 11.12 34.70
N ASN A 346 14.16 10.71 34.30
CA ASN A 346 13.11 11.60 33.76
C ASN A 346 13.58 12.49 32.59
N ARG A 347 14.58 12.03 31.82
CA ARG A 347 15.05 12.68 30.58
C ARG A 347 14.08 12.38 29.44
N LEU A 348 12.81 12.71 29.64
CA LEU A 348 11.70 12.29 28.81
C LEU A 348 10.92 13.49 28.28
N ALA A 349 10.56 13.45 27.01
CA ALA A 349 9.59 14.37 26.41
C ALA A 349 8.49 13.58 25.68
N LYS A 350 7.27 14.11 25.66
CA LYS A 350 6.09 13.53 25.00
C LYS A 350 5.82 14.25 23.68
N PHE A 351 5.59 13.49 22.62
CA PHE A 351 5.37 13.98 21.26
C PHE A 351 4.06 13.41 20.70
N ASP A 352 3.15 14.31 20.32
CA ASP A 352 1.82 14.01 19.80
C ASP A 352 1.76 14.33 18.29
N GLY A 353 1.21 13.42 17.48
CA GLY A 353 1.19 13.54 16.02
C GLY A 353 2.57 13.37 15.38
N THR A 354 2.82 14.09 14.28
CA THR A 354 4.10 14.15 13.59
C THR A 354 4.93 15.31 14.12
N VAL A 355 6.19 15.04 14.51
CA VAL A 355 7.13 16.05 14.99
C VAL A 355 8.45 15.89 14.25
N GLU A 356 8.84 16.93 13.50
CA GLU A 356 10.02 16.90 12.63
C GLU A 356 11.32 16.87 13.43
N ASN A 357 12.38 16.29 12.86
CA ASN A 357 13.71 16.18 13.48
C ASN A 357 14.22 17.51 14.06
N SER A 358 14.01 18.63 13.36
CA SER A 358 14.40 19.98 13.79
C SER A 358 13.67 20.44 15.06
N GLN A 359 12.44 19.98 15.29
CA GLN A 359 11.62 20.31 16.45
C GLN A 359 11.98 19.47 17.69
N LEU A 360 12.77 18.39 17.51
CA LEU A 360 13.23 17.52 18.59
C LEU A 360 14.52 18.01 19.27
N LYS A 361 15.24 18.97 18.68
CA LYS A 361 16.62 19.36 19.09
C LYS A 361 16.75 20.17 20.38
N ALA A 362 15.67 20.83 20.81
CA ALA A 362 15.69 21.72 21.96
C ALA A 362 14.34 21.65 22.70
N VAL A 363 14.06 20.50 23.31
CA VAL A 363 12.77 20.23 23.95
C VAL A 363 12.95 20.17 25.46
N LYS A 364 12.06 20.85 26.21
CA LYS A 364 12.04 20.77 27.67
C LYS A 364 11.55 19.39 28.12
N ALA A 365 12.44 18.63 28.75
CA ALA A 365 12.16 17.30 29.30
C ALA A 365 11.48 17.38 30.67
N ASN A 366 10.94 16.25 31.14
CA ASN A 366 10.26 16.12 32.43
C ASN A 366 11.16 16.44 33.64
N ASN A 367 12.48 16.28 33.53
CA ASN A 367 13.45 16.70 34.54
C ASN A 367 13.75 18.21 34.55
N GLY A 368 13.10 18.99 33.65
CA GLY A 368 13.25 20.44 33.54
C GLY A 368 14.36 20.92 32.60
N GLN A 369 15.28 20.04 32.16
CA GLN A 369 16.36 20.38 31.23
C GLN A 369 15.84 20.52 29.79
N THR A 370 16.49 21.35 28.97
CA THR A 370 16.29 21.35 27.52
C THR A 370 17.25 20.35 26.89
N LEU A 371 16.72 19.32 26.24
CA LEU A 371 17.47 18.18 25.69
C LEU A 371 17.23 18.02 24.19
N ASP A 372 18.11 17.28 23.52
CA ASP A 372 18.00 16.91 22.11
C ASP A 372 17.46 15.47 21.99
N PHE A 373 16.23 15.33 21.49
CA PHE A 373 15.59 14.04 21.22
C PHE A 373 15.61 13.68 19.73
N SER A 374 16.36 14.42 18.91
CA SER A 374 16.48 14.18 17.46
C SER A 374 17.33 12.95 17.14
N HIS A 375 18.12 12.46 18.11
CA HIS A 375 18.88 11.22 18.11
C HIS A 375 18.57 10.42 19.40
N PRO A 376 17.39 9.77 19.52
CA PRO A 376 16.98 9.13 20.76
C PRO A 376 17.76 7.84 21.04
N HIS A 377 17.83 7.48 22.32
CA HIS A 377 18.43 6.24 22.82
C HIS A 377 17.38 5.20 23.22
N SER A 378 16.23 5.63 23.77
CA SER A 378 15.12 4.74 24.14
C SER A 378 13.76 5.40 23.90
N MET A 379 12.71 4.59 23.71
CA MET A 379 11.34 5.09 23.51
C MET A 379 10.27 4.23 24.21
N ARG A 380 9.10 4.83 24.45
CA ARG A 380 7.85 4.10 24.69
C ARG A 380 6.67 4.81 24.04
N VAL A 381 5.58 4.08 23.85
CA VAL A 381 4.32 4.64 23.33
C VAL A 381 3.27 4.66 24.43
N VAL A 382 2.62 5.81 24.59
CA VAL A 382 1.59 6.05 25.61
C VAL A 382 0.28 6.43 24.95
N ALA A 383 -0.83 6.22 25.64
CA ALA A 383 -2.12 6.72 25.20
C ALA A 383 -2.13 8.25 25.15
N SER A 384 -2.89 8.83 24.22
CA SER A 384 -3.10 10.27 24.16
C SER A 384 -4.48 10.62 23.67
N THR A 385 -5.10 11.62 24.32
CA THR A 385 -6.40 12.19 23.97
C THR A 385 -6.27 13.44 23.09
N THR A 386 -5.04 13.80 22.69
CA THR A 386 -4.79 14.96 21.82
C THR A 386 -5.52 14.79 20.50
N ALA A 387 -6.42 15.72 20.19
CA ALA A 387 -7.11 15.75 18.90
C ALA A 387 -6.12 16.11 17.78
N LEU A 388 -5.98 15.20 16.81
CA LEU A 388 -5.13 15.35 15.64
C LEU A 388 -5.99 15.51 14.38
N GLY A 389 -5.55 16.37 13.47
CA GLY A 389 -5.97 16.34 12.07
C GLY A 389 -4.82 15.77 11.23
N CYS A 390 -5.13 14.92 10.26
CA CYS A 390 -4.12 14.17 9.51
C CYS A 390 -4.33 14.20 7.99
N ILE A 391 -3.25 14.06 7.24
CA ILE A 391 -3.26 13.68 5.82
C ILE A 391 -2.43 12.43 5.62
N VAL A 392 -2.80 11.60 4.64
CA VAL A 392 -2.04 10.41 4.24
C VAL A 392 -1.75 10.46 2.76
N SER A 393 -0.48 10.31 2.38
CA SER A 393 -0.07 10.13 0.99
C SER A 393 -0.60 8.80 0.46
N LEU A 394 -1.32 8.82 -0.65
CA LEU A 394 -1.82 7.59 -1.27
C LEU A 394 -0.71 6.79 -1.98
N THR A 395 0.40 7.43 -2.33
CA THR A 395 1.51 6.80 -3.05
C THR A 395 2.51 6.13 -2.11
N SER A 396 2.95 6.83 -1.05
CA SER A 396 3.96 6.36 -0.10
C SER A 396 3.38 5.85 1.23
N VAL A 397 2.10 6.12 1.50
CA VAL A 397 1.42 5.87 2.79
C VAL A 397 2.12 6.56 3.96
N GLU A 398 2.84 7.66 3.67
CA GLU A 398 3.34 8.56 4.71
C GLU A 398 2.17 9.30 5.36
N LEU A 399 2.15 9.28 6.70
CA LEU A 399 1.13 9.89 7.54
C LEU A 399 1.68 11.16 8.19
N TYR A 400 1.01 12.28 7.95
CA TYR A 400 1.33 13.56 8.56
C TYR A 400 0.14 14.03 9.41
N CYS A 401 0.28 13.97 10.73
CA CYS A 401 -0.70 14.42 11.70
C CYS A 401 -0.20 15.62 12.48
N LEU A 402 -1.08 16.56 12.81
CA LEU A 402 -0.74 17.69 13.69
C LEU A 402 -1.80 17.86 14.79
N PRO A 403 -1.40 18.24 16.03
CA PRO A 403 -2.33 18.68 17.05
C PRO A 403 -3.11 19.93 16.64
N LYS A 404 -4.34 20.05 17.17
CA LYS A 404 -5.16 21.26 17.01
C LYS A 404 -4.38 22.56 17.31
N GLY A 405 -4.46 23.53 16.41
CA GLY A 405 -3.74 24.80 16.48
C GLY A 405 -2.30 24.78 15.96
N LYS A 406 -1.77 23.63 15.51
CA LYS A 406 -0.43 23.54 14.89
C LYS A 406 -0.51 23.60 13.37
N SER A 407 0.53 24.15 12.75
CA SER A 407 0.76 24.12 11.30
C SER A 407 2.06 23.41 10.96
N ALA A 408 2.23 23.04 9.69
CA ALA A 408 3.45 22.43 9.15
C ALA A 408 4.65 23.40 9.07
N GLY A 409 4.51 24.64 9.55
CA GLY A 409 5.42 25.73 9.24
C GLY A 409 5.09 26.33 7.87
N TYR A 410 6.13 26.66 7.08
CA TYR A 410 5.97 27.29 5.76
C TYR A 410 5.41 26.30 4.72
N SER A 411 5.92 25.07 4.65
CA SER A 411 5.43 24.04 3.72
C SER A 411 5.33 22.69 4.43
N LEU A 412 4.53 21.77 3.88
CA LEU A 412 4.60 20.36 4.22
C LEU A 412 6.02 19.81 3.97
N PRO A 413 6.47 18.81 4.74
CA PRO A 413 7.78 18.20 4.51
C PRO A 413 7.80 17.51 3.13
N SER A 414 8.98 17.47 2.50
CA SER A 414 9.19 16.98 1.12
C SER A 414 8.61 15.59 0.85
N ARG A 415 8.53 14.72 1.86
CA ARG A 415 7.96 13.36 1.81
C ARG A 415 6.43 13.28 1.67
N ILE A 416 5.73 14.41 1.73
CA ILE A 416 4.27 14.50 1.49
C ILE A 416 3.84 15.77 0.73
N TYR A 417 4.73 16.77 0.58
CA TYR A 417 4.49 17.99 -0.19
C TYR A 417 4.06 17.69 -1.63
N GLY A 418 2.88 18.16 -2.04
CA GLY A 418 2.36 17.97 -3.40
C GLY A 418 1.99 16.51 -3.76
N HIS A 419 2.03 15.58 -2.81
CA HIS A 419 1.59 14.20 -3.03
C HIS A 419 0.06 14.12 -3.16
N ASP A 420 -0.44 13.15 -3.92
CA ASP A 420 -1.86 12.78 -3.84
C ASP A 420 -2.19 12.30 -2.42
N VAL A 421 -3.08 12.99 -1.70
CA VAL A 421 -3.50 12.64 -0.33
C VAL A 421 -4.98 12.34 -0.18
N GLN A 422 -5.33 11.66 0.91
CA GLN A 422 -6.63 11.80 1.58
C GLN A 422 -6.47 12.57 2.91
N ALA A 423 -7.52 13.25 3.36
CA ALA A 423 -7.54 14.04 4.60
C ALA A 423 -8.49 13.43 5.63
N GLU A 424 -8.05 13.35 6.88
CA GLU A 424 -8.83 12.88 8.03
C GLU A 424 -8.92 13.99 9.08
N GLY A 425 -10.07 14.66 9.12
CA GLY A 425 -10.34 15.78 10.02
C GLY A 425 -11.44 15.54 11.06
N SER A 426 -11.84 14.29 11.30
CA SER A 426 -12.98 13.98 12.20
C SER A 426 -12.70 14.29 13.68
N ALA A 427 -11.43 14.28 14.11
CA ALA A 427 -11.04 14.60 15.49
C ALA A 427 -10.64 16.08 15.67
N ALA A 428 -9.94 16.67 14.69
CA ALA A 428 -9.70 18.09 14.58
C ALA A 428 -9.61 18.48 13.10
N GLY A 429 -10.12 19.66 12.72
CA GLY A 429 -10.33 20.02 11.32
C GLY A 429 -9.01 20.17 10.57
N VAL A 430 -8.90 19.61 9.38
CA VAL A 430 -7.70 19.72 8.54
C VAL A 430 -7.86 20.87 7.55
N MET A 431 -7.06 21.92 7.71
CA MET A 431 -6.98 23.04 6.78
C MET A 431 -5.80 22.84 5.82
N LEU A 432 -6.07 22.80 4.52
CA LEU A 432 -5.07 22.61 3.46
C LEU A 432 -4.96 23.84 2.56
N SER A 433 -3.82 24.00 1.90
CA SER A 433 -3.60 24.94 0.80
C SER A 433 -2.86 24.30 -0.37
N ASP A 434 -3.19 24.74 -1.60
CA ASP A 434 -2.42 24.48 -2.82
C ASP A 434 -1.19 25.42 -2.98
N TRP A 435 -1.00 26.32 -2.01
CA TRP A 435 0.12 27.24 -1.88
C TRP A 435 0.87 27.03 -0.56
N ASP A 436 2.07 27.61 -0.47
CA ASP A 436 2.86 27.64 0.75
C ASP A 436 2.27 28.61 1.81
N ASN A 437 2.58 28.31 3.06
CA ASN A 437 2.30 29.13 4.24
C ASN A 437 0.83 29.54 4.39
N LEU A 438 -0.11 28.74 3.84
CA LEU A 438 -1.56 28.95 3.87
C LEU A 438 -1.99 30.33 3.29
N SER A 439 -1.21 30.83 2.33
CA SER A 439 -1.28 32.21 1.83
C SER A 439 -2.53 32.49 0.95
N TYR A 440 -2.79 33.79 0.72
CA TYR A 440 -3.78 34.30 -0.25
C TYR A 440 -5.24 33.82 -0.04
N ASN A 441 -5.58 33.31 1.15
CA ASN A 441 -6.86 32.64 1.45
C ASN A 441 -7.18 31.48 0.49
N ARG A 442 -6.15 30.87 -0.13
CA ARG A 442 -6.25 29.65 -0.95
C ARG A 442 -6.31 28.43 -0.06
N ILE A 443 -7.33 28.40 0.79
CA ILE A 443 -7.49 27.43 1.88
C ILE A 443 -8.90 26.85 1.90
N ALA A 444 -9.00 25.59 2.30
CA ALA A 444 -10.25 24.91 2.62
C ALA A 444 -10.05 24.06 3.89
N THR A 445 -11.13 23.84 4.65
CA THR A 445 -11.11 23.05 5.89
C THR A 445 -12.00 21.83 5.78
N PHE A 446 -11.48 20.67 6.18
CA PHE A 446 -12.12 19.37 6.08
C PHE A 446 -12.29 18.79 7.50
N ASN A 447 -13.53 18.56 7.92
CA ASN A 447 -13.90 18.15 9.30
C ASN A 447 -14.36 16.68 9.39
N LYS A 448 -13.94 15.85 8.42
CA LYS A 448 -14.26 14.42 8.31
C LYS A 448 -13.21 13.74 7.41
N LEU A 449 -13.31 12.43 7.20
CA LEU A 449 -12.62 11.75 6.11
C LEU A 449 -13.06 12.32 4.75
N VAL A 450 -12.10 12.80 3.95
CA VAL A 450 -12.28 13.28 2.58
C VAL A 450 -11.21 12.63 1.69
N GLN A 451 -11.66 11.90 0.68
CA GLN A 451 -10.77 11.14 -0.21
C GLN A 451 -10.20 12.03 -1.32
N ASN A 452 -9.22 11.52 -2.05
CA ASN A 452 -8.41 12.33 -2.96
C ASN A 452 -9.21 13.01 -4.07
N TRP A 453 -10.23 12.33 -4.61
CA TRP A 453 -11.06 12.90 -5.67
C TRP A 453 -11.91 14.10 -5.21
N GLU A 454 -12.49 14.01 -4.01
CA GLU A 454 -13.31 15.07 -3.41
C GLU A 454 -12.51 16.34 -3.11
N LEU A 455 -11.18 16.24 -2.97
CA LEU A 455 -10.28 17.37 -2.75
C LEU A 455 -9.98 18.17 -4.04
N LYS A 456 -10.27 17.65 -5.24
CA LYS A 456 -9.83 18.26 -6.53
C LYS A 456 -10.60 19.49 -6.99
N LYS A 457 -11.81 19.72 -6.49
CA LYS A 457 -12.70 20.81 -6.92
C LYS A 457 -13.45 21.41 -5.73
N VAL A 458 -12.70 21.99 -4.80
CA VAL A 458 -13.25 22.56 -3.56
C VAL A 458 -13.26 24.08 -3.66
N ARG A 459 -14.36 24.72 -3.24
CA ARG A 459 -14.40 26.18 -3.12
C ARG A 459 -13.55 26.63 -1.94
N ALA A 460 -12.51 27.40 -2.22
CA ALA A 460 -11.60 27.98 -1.25
C ALA A 460 -12.18 29.24 -0.59
N VAL A 461 -11.60 29.69 0.53
CA VAL A 461 -12.02 30.91 1.24
C VAL A 461 -11.91 32.17 0.39
N ASN A 462 -10.96 32.24 -0.56
CA ASN A 462 -10.86 33.34 -1.53
C ASN A 462 -11.94 33.31 -2.64
N GLY A 463 -12.83 32.31 -2.65
CA GLY A 463 -13.92 32.16 -3.61
C GLY A 463 -13.60 31.31 -4.85
N GLU A 464 -12.33 31.06 -5.15
CA GLU A 464 -11.89 30.19 -6.26
C GLU A 464 -12.28 28.72 -6.03
N VAL A 465 -12.27 27.91 -7.10
CA VAL A 465 -12.41 26.45 -7.02
C VAL A 465 -11.03 25.84 -7.27
N LEU A 466 -10.45 25.22 -6.24
CA LEU A 466 -9.05 24.78 -6.20
C LEU A 466 -8.92 23.27 -5.96
N ASP A 467 -7.73 22.75 -6.26
CA ASP A 467 -7.32 21.37 -6.04
C ASP A 467 -6.45 21.26 -4.78
N PHE A 468 -7.04 20.73 -3.70
CA PHE A 468 -6.35 20.44 -2.44
C PHE A 468 -5.94 18.96 -2.34
N SER A 469 -6.09 18.18 -3.41
CA SER A 469 -5.72 16.76 -3.43
C SER A 469 -4.19 16.56 -3.42
N ARG A 470 -3.45 17.63 -3.74
CA ARG A 470 -1.98 17.74 -3.71
C ARG A 470 -1.54 18.96 -2.89
N PRO A 471 -1.74 18.96 -1.57
CA PRO A 471 -1.51 20.15 -0.74
C PRO A 471 -0.02 20.48 -0.61
N LYS A 472 0.28 21.77 -0.44
CA LYS A 472 1.63 22.30 -0.18
C LYS A 472 1.82 22.74 1.27
N SER A 473 0.78 23.19 1.94
CA SER A 473 0.82 23.55 3.36
C SER A 473 -0.45 23.13 4.10
N MET A 474 -0.33 22.95 5.42
CA MET A 474 -1.38 22.40 6.28
C MET A 474 -1.38 23.07 7.68
N ARG A 475 -2.58 23.24 8.25
CA ARG A 475 -2.83 23.54 9.66
C ARG A 475 -3.99 22.70 10.17
N VAL A 476 -4.01 22.40 11.46
CA VAL A 476 -5.16 21.77 12.12
C VAL A 476 -5.89 22.80 12.98
N VAL A 477 -7.22 22.85 12.88
CA VAL A 477 -8.10 23.91 13.41
C VAL A 477 -9.16 23.43 14.39
#